data_AF-A0A2L1UMS5-F1
#
_entry.id   AF-A0A2L1UMS5-F1
#
_cell.length_a   1.000
_cell.length_b   1.000
_cell.length_c   1.000
_cell.angle_alpha   90.00
_cell.angle_beta   90.00
_cell.angle_gamma   90.00
#
_symmetry.space_group_name_H-M   'P 1'
#
loop_
_entity.id
_entity.type
_entity.pdbx_description
1 polymer ?
#
loop_
_entity_poly.entity_id
_entity_poly.type
_entity_poly.pdbx_seq_one_letter_code
_entity_poly.pdbx_strand_id
1 'polypeptide(L)' 'MRILINAPDTECARVAMSFAQDFIAKRKDEDGDVWGYQTPGFSGHVKLTKAGSFSASCHREPINISEAA' A
#
# COMPACT_ATOMS: atom_id res chain seq x y z
N MET A 1 4.92 12.67 10.92
CA MET A 1 4.89 11.25 10.53
C MET A 1 5.67 11.09 9.23
N ARG A 2 6.59 10.13 9.12
CA ARG A 2 7.33 9.82 7.88
C ARG A 2 6.90 8.43 7.37
N ILE A 3 6.53 8.35 6.10
CA ILE A 3 6.14 7.11 5.42
C ILE A 3 7.16 6.85 4.31
N LEU A 4 7.82 5.70 4.34
CA LEU A 4 8.68 5.19 3.27
C LEU A 4 7.80 4.50 2.23
N ILE A 5 7.95 4.90 0.97
CA ILE A 5 7.26 4.26 -0.16
C ILE A 5 8.22 3.26 -0.79
N ASN A 6 7.83 1.98 -0.82
CA ASN A 6 8.55 0.94 -1.52
C ASN A 6 7.69 0.39 -2.67
N ALA A 7 8.09 0.72 -3.90
CA ALA A 7 7.34 0.41 -5.10
C ALA A 7 8.29 0.00 -6.24
N PRO A 8 7.95 -1.03 -7.03
CA PRO A 8 8.81 -1.51 -8.13
C PRO A 8 8.79 -0.60 -9.35
N ASP A 9 7.72 0.18 -9.55
CA ASP A 9 7.52 1.04 -10.71
C ASP A 9 6.74 2.33 -10.34
N THR A 10 6.67 3.27 -11.28
CA THR A 10 6.04 4.58 -11.07
C THR A 10 4.53 4.50 -10.83
N GLU A 11 3.83 3.53 -11.43
CA GLU A 11 2.38 3.35 -11.21
C GLU A 11 2.14 2.84 -9.79
N CYS A 12 2.89 1.82 -9.36
CA CYS A 12 2.83 1.31 -8.01
C CYS A 12 3.23 2.37 -6.97
N ALA A 13 4.18 3.26 -7.30
CA ALA A 13 4.55 4.37 -6.43
C ALA A 13 3.38 5.35 -6.23
N ARG A 14 2.63 5.67 -7.29
CA ARG A 14 1.42 6.51 -7.19
C ARG A 14 0.36 5.85 -6.32
N VAL A 15 0.12 4.55 -6.53
CA VAL A 15 -0.84 3.76 -5.75
C VAL A 15 -0.43 3.71 -4.27
N ALA A 16 0.84 3.42 -3.97
CA ALA A 16 1.37 3.42 -2.62
C ALA A 16 1.30 4.80 -1.94
N MET A 17 1.48 5.89 -2.70
CA MET A 17 1.27 7.25 -2.18
C MET A 17 -0.20 7.51 -1.83
N SER A 18 -1.15 7.05 -2.66
CA SER A 18 -2.59 7.14 -2.35
C SER A 18 -2.93 6.34 -1.08
N PHE A 19 -2.38 5.14 -0.93
CA PHE A 19 -2.54 4.33 0.30
C PHE A 19 -1.97 5.04 1.52
N ALA A 20 -0.78 5.63 1.37
CA ALA A 20 -0.15 6.40 2.44
C ALA A 20 -1.00 7.61 2.84
N GLN A 21 -1.57 8.35 1.90
CA GLN A 21 -2.44 9.50 2.16
C GLN A 21 -3.75 9.11 2.85
N ASP A 22 -4.42 8.06 2.37
CA ASP A 22 -5.63 7.53 2.99
C ASP A 22 -5.34 7.04 4.41
N PHE A 23 -4.19 6.39 4.61
CA PHE A 23 -3.71 6.00 5.93
C PHE A 23 -3.54 7.22 6.87
N ILE A 24 -2.93 8.32 6.41
CA ILE A 24 -2.81 9.55 7.24
C ILE A 24 -4.19 10.07 7.63
N ALA A 25 -5.15 10.04 6.71
CA ALA A 25 -6.50 10.55 6.93
C ALA A 25 -7.28 9.68 7.95
N LYS A 26 -7.18 8.35 7.84
CA LYS A 26 -7.94 7.39 8.68
C LYS A 26 -7.28 7.03 10.00
N ARG A 27 -5.96 7.20 10.14
CA ARG A 27 -5.23 6.85 11.37
C ARG A 27 -5.75 7.57 12.63
N LYS A 28 -6.49 8.66 12.48
CA LYS A 28 -7.10 9.35 13.62
C LYS A 28 -8.11 8.48 14.38
N ASP A 29 -8.61 7.41 13.75
CA ASP A 29 -9.74 6.61 14.24
C ASP A 29 -9.44 5.10 14.40
N GLU A 30 -8.30 4.60 13.90
CA GLU A 30 -7.94 3.18 13.94
C GLU A 30 -6.63 2.88 14.68
N ASP A 31 -6.71 1.94 15.62
CA ASP A 31 -5.58 1.36 16.34
C ASP A 31 -5.19 0.05 15.62
N GLY A 32 -4.14 0.12 14.80
CA GLY A 32 -3.62 -1.01 14.04
C GLY A 32 -2.12 -0.85 13.79
N ASP A 33 -1.44 -1.94 13.42
CA ASP A 33 -0.03 -1.89 13.01
C ASP A 33 0.13 -2.10 11.50
N VAL A 34 -0.89 -2.65 10.84
CA VAL A 34 -0.87 -3.02 9.42
C VAL A 34 -2.22 -2.71 8.79
N TRP A 35 -2.21 -1.96 7.69
CA TRP A 35 -3.39 -1.63 6.89
C TRP A 35 -3.22 -2.14 5.48
N GLY A 36 -4.09 -3.04 5.06
CA GLY A 36 -4.13 -3.57 3.70
C GLY A 36 -4.96 -2.69 2.78
N TYR A 37 -4.48 -2.53 1.55
CA TYR A 37 -5.16 -1.79 0.50
C TYR A 37 -5.20 -2.63 -0.77
N GLN A 38 -6.36 -2.64 -1.44
CA GLN A 38 -6.52 -3.24 -2.75
C GLN A 38 -7.12 -2.22 -3.70
N THR A 39 -6.53 -2.14 -4.89
CA THR A 39 -7.03 -1.40 -6.03
C THR A 39 -6.99 -2.32 -7.24
N PRO A 40 -7.83 -2.10 -8.26
CA PRO A 40 -7.80 -2.93 -9.47
C PRO A 40 -6.39 -3.01 -10.07
N GLY A 41 -5.81 -4.22 -10.10
CA GLY A 41 -4.47 -4.47 -10.63
C GLY A 41 -3.31 -4.20 -9.68
N PHE A 42 -3.55 -3.70 -8.46
CA PHE A 42 -2.51 -3.46 -7.46
C PHE A 42 -2.98 -3.74 -6.04
N SER A 43 -2.16 -4.43 -5.27
CA SER A 43 -2.36 -4.65 -3.84
C SER A 43 -1.21 -4.04 -3.06
N GLY A 44 -1.48 -3.61 -1.83
CA GLY A 44 -0.46 -2.99 -1.01
C GLY A 44 -0.80 -3.02 0.46
N HIS A 45 0.16 -2.60 1.27
CA HIS A 45 -0.06 -2.45 2.70
C HIS A 45 0.80 -1.33 3.27
N VAL A 46 0.29 -0.66 4.28
CA VAL A 46 1.04 0.29 5.11
C VAL A 46 1.26 -0.36 6.47
N LYS A 47 2.51 -0.47 6.90
CA LYS A 47 2.87 -1.05 8.20
C LYS A 47 3.73 -0.13 9.04
N LEU A 48 3.54 -0.15 10.35
CA LEU A 48 4.47 0.49 11.29
C LEU A 48 5.79 -0.32 11.34
N THR A 49 6.90 0.39 11.25
CA THR A 49 8.25 -0.18 11.41
C THR A 49 8.71 -0.02 12.86
N LYS A 50 9.60 -0.91 13.31
CA LYS A 50 10.19 -0.86 14.67
C LYS A 50 10.87 0.48 15.00
N ALA A 51 11.23 1.28 14.00
CA ALA A 51 11.85 2.59 14.15
C ALA A 51 10.82 3.75 14.30
N GLY A 52 9.53 3.45 14.46
CA GLY A 52 8.48 4.48 14.58
C GLY A 52 8.08 5.14 13.25
N SER A 53 8.63 4.67 12.13
CA SER A 53 8.28 5.12 10.76
C SER A 53 7.27 4.17 10.12
N PHE A 54 6.55 4.61 9.10
CA PHE A 54 5.64 3.74 8.35
C PHE A 54 6.27 3.32 7.04
N SER A 55 5.93 2.13 6.55
CA SER A 55 6.35 1.62 5.25
C SER A 55 5.10 1.27 4.45
N ALA A 56 4.88 1.97 3.34
CA ALA A 56 3.86 1.65 2.36
C ALA A 56 4.50 0.84 1.23
N SER A 57 4.00 -0.37 1.00
CA SER A 57 4.44 -1.25 -0.07
C SER A 57 3.34 -1.40 -1.10
N CYS A 58 3.68 -1.40 -2.39
CA CYS A 58 2.77 -1.75 -3.47
C CYS A 58 3.31 -2.93 -4.27
N HIS A 59 2.40 -3.81 -4.66
CA HIS A 59 2.61 -4.97 -5.51
C HIS A 59 1.59 -4.91 -6.65
N ARG A 60 2.03 -5.26 -7.86
CA ARG A 60 1.12 -5.45 -8.98
C ARG A 60 0.45 -6.80 -8.81
N GLU A 61 -0.87 -6.84 -8.78
CA GLU A 61 -1.56 -8.12 -8.75
C GLU A 61 -1.34 -8.81 -10.10
N PRO A 62 -1.00 -10.12 -10.10
CA PRO A 62 -0.92 -10.85 -11.36
C PRO A 62 -2.30 -10.77 -12.01
N ILE A 63 -2.32 -10.29 -13.26
CA ILE A 63 -3.52 -10.39 -14.08
C ILE A 63 -3.75 -11.90 -14.23
N ASN A 64 -4.74 -12.44 -13.53
CA ASN A 64 -5.20 -13.80 -13.79
C ASN A 64 -5.83 -13.78 -15.19
N ILE A 65 -4.99 -13.87 -16.22
CA ILE A 65 -5.35 -14.53 -17.47
C ILE A 65 -5.48 -16.02 -17.12
N SER A 66 -6.54 -16.37 -16.39
CA SER A 66 -7.10 -17.71 -16.55
C SER A 66 -7.61 -17.73 -17.98
N GLU A 67 -6.77 -18.26 -18.85
CA GLU A 67 -7.04 -18.64 -20.23
C GLU A 67 -8.51 -19.07 -20.37
N ALA A 68 -9.26 -18.28 -21.14
CA ALA A 68 -10.22 -18.86 -22.04
C ALA A 68 -9.40 -19.65 -23.09
N ALA A 69 -9.12 -20.91 -22.79
CA ALA A 69 -8.52 -21.87 -23.70
C ALA A 69 -9.35 -23.15 -23.72
#